data_AF-A0A9W7IPZ5-F1
#
_entry.id   AF-A0A9W7IPZ5-F1
#
_cell.length_a   1.000
_cell.length_b   1.000
_cell.length_c   1.000
_cell.angle_alpha   90.00
_cell.angle_beta   90.00
_cell.angle_gamma   90.00
#
_symmetry.space_group_name_H-M   'P 1'
#
loop_
_entity.id
_entity.type
_entity.pdbx_description
1 polymer ?
#
loop_
_entity_poly.entity_id
_entity_poly.type
_entity_poly.pdbx_seq_one_letter_code
_entity_poly.pdbx_strand_id
1 'polypeptide(L)'
;MNVLSSLLILSATQGIFQFHPKCKRVTLTHLCFVDDLLIFCKGNLDSILGVVSILDLFYDISGLKLNVAKIELFASGIDERRLVDIRHATGFKVGKLPMRYLGGPLVTRKLSEKDCQPLLDKISVKLNCWSHRNLSYGGRLHLIQSVLFSITNYWCRELIIPKSVIYRIEQLYMRYFWKWGDVAVHGARVM
;
A
#
# COMPACT_ATOMS: atom_id res chain seq x y z
N MET A 1 -3.16 4.06 -20.07
CA MET A 1 -4.06 3.90 -18.91
C MET A 1 -5.52 4.17 -19.22
N ASN A 2 -5.88 5.32 -19.82
CA ASN A 2 -7.30 5.69 -20.02
C ASN A 2 -8.14 4.63 -20.73
N VAL A 3 -7.57 3.92 -21.72
CA VAL A 3 -8.28 2.85 -22.44
C VAL A 3 -8.69 1.71 -21.52
N LEU A 4 -7.76 1.16 -20.72
CA LEU A 4 -8.08 0.09 -19.77
C LEU A 4 -9.13 0.54 -18.76
N SER A 5 -8.98 1.77 -18.25
CA SER A 5 -9.94 2.35 -17.32
C SER A 5 -11.35 2.46 -17.93
N SER A 6 -11.45 2.92 -19.18
CA SER A 6 -12.70 2.99 -19.92
C SER A 6 -13.29 1.60 -20.16
N LEU A 7 -12.48 0.61 -20.53
CA LEU A 7 -12.94 -0.77 -20.73
C LEU A 7 -13.51 -1.37 -19.45
N LEU A 8 -12.83 -1.21 -18.31
CA LEU A 8 -13.30 -1.72 -17.02
C LEU A 8 -14.59 -1.05 -16.56
N ILE A 9 -14.71 0.27 -16.73
CA ILE A 9 -15.93 1.01 -16.38
C ILE A 9 -17.09 0.57 -17.27
N LEU A 10 -16.88 0.54 -18.59
CA LEU A 10 -17.91 0.13 -19.56
C LEU A 10 -18.39 -1.28 -19.26
N SER A 11 -17.46 -2.22 -19.05
CA SER A 11 -17.77 -3.61 -18.80
C SER A 11 -18.54 -3.82 -17.48
N ALA A 12 -18.20 -3.04 -16.44
CA ALA A 12 -18.97 -3.05 -15.19
C ALA A 12 -20.39 -2.50 -15.39
N THR A 13 -20.57 -1.46 -16.22
CA THR A 13 -21.90 -0.91 -16.53
C THR A 13 -22.74 -1.84 -17.40
N GLN A 14 -22.10 -2.59 -18.30
CA GLN A 14 -22.75 -3.60 -19.15
C GLN A 14 -23.03 -4.91 -18.41
N GLY A 15 -22.49 -5.08 -17.20
CA GLY A 15 -22.70 -6.27 -16.38
C GLY A 15 -21.84 -7.47 -16.75
N ILE A 16 -20.77 -7.27 -17.54
CA ILE A 16 -19.77 -8.31 -17.85
C ILE A 16 -19.13 -8.85 -16.57
N PHE A 17 -18.87 -7.96 -15.60
CA PHE A 17 -18.56 -8.33 -14.24
C PHE A 17 -19.34 -7.45 -13.26
N GLN A 18 -19.56 -7.96 -12.05
CA GLN A 18 -20.30 -7.24 -11.02
C GLN A 18 -19.36 -6.47 -10.09
N PHE A 19 -19.81 -5.31 -9.62
CA PHE A 19 -19.08 -4.52 -8.62
C PHE A 19 -18.87 -5.32 -7.33
N HIS A 20 -17.70 -5.11 -6.71
CA HIS A 20 -17.50 -5.55 -5.34
C HIS A 20 -18.60 -4.93 -4.43
N PRO A 21 -19.21 -5.67 -3.48
CA PRO A 21 -20.36 -5.18 -2.71
C PRO A 21 -20.13 -3.84 -2.00
N LYS A 22 -18.90 -3.61 -1.49
CA LYS A 22 -18.52 -2.35 -0.85
C LYS A 22 -18.16 -1.21 -1.82
N CYS A 23 -17.91 -1.54 -3.08
CA CYS A 23 -17.49 -0.56 -4.10
C CYS A 23 -18.64 -0.11 -5.00
N LYS A 24 -19.80 -0.79 -4.95
CA LYS A 24 -20.97 -0.47 -5.78
C LYS A 24 -21.46 0.97 -5.60
N ARG A 25 -21.50 1.48 -4.36
CA ARG A 25 -21.99 2.84 -4.07
C ARG A 25 -21.11 3.94 -4.65
N VAL A 26 -19.80 3.71 -4.69
CA VAL A 26 -18.81 4.65 -5.24
C VAL A 26 -18.44 4.31 -6.68
N THR A 27 -19.12 3.33 -7.29
CA THR A 27 -18.85 2.82 -8.64
C THR A 27 -17.36 2.51 -8.90
N LEU A 28 -16.64 2.06 -7.86
CA LEU A 28 -15.20 1.84 -7.94
C LEU A 28 -14.91 0.48 -8.57
N THR A 29 -14.30 0.49 -9.76
CA THR A 29 -13.91 -0.72 -10.50
C THR A 29 -12.43 -1.03 -10.34
N HIS A 30 -11.56 -0.01 -10.31
CA HIS A 30 -10.12 -0.19 -10.23
C HIS A 30 -9.42 1.03 -9.63
N LEU A 31 -8.19 0.82 -9.16
CA LEU A 31 -7.21 1.85 -8.84
C LEU A 31 -5.97 1.56 -9.66
N CYS A 32 -5.43 2.57 -10.34
CA CYS A 32 -4.26 2.42 -11.19
C CYS A 32 -3.25 3.52 -10.86
N PHE A 33 -2.01 3.12 -10.59
CA PHE A 33 -0.91 4.05 -10.32
C PHE A 33 0.39 3.51 -10.92
N VAL A 34 0.90 4.18 -11.94
CA VAL A 34 2.05 3.75 -12.74
C VAL A 34 1.91 2.28 -13.17
N ASP A 35 2.61 1.36 -12.51
CA ASP A 35 2.61 -0.08 -12.81
C ASP A 35 1.72 -0.91 -11.86
N ASP A 36 1.20 -0.29 -10.80
CA ASP A 36 0.35 -0.95 -9.80
C ASP A 36 -1.13 -0.81 -10.18
N LEU A 37 -1.78 -1.95 -10.43
CA LEU A 37 -3.20 -2.04 -10.76
C LEU A 37 -3.95 -2.91 -9.75
N LEU A 38 -4.98 -2.33 -9.12
CA LEU A 38 -5.94 -3.05 -8.28
C LEU A 38 -7.30 -3.04 -8.96
N ILE A 39 -7.90 -4.21 -9.17
CA ILE A 39 -9.25 -4.35 -9.73
C ILE A 39 -10.19 -4.88 -8.65
N PHE A 40 -11.36 -4.25 -8.53
CA PHE A 40 -12.40 -4.59 -7.57
C PHE A 40 -13.62 -5.15 -8.29
N CYS A 41 -13.90 -6.42 -8.05
CA CYS A 41 -15.08 -7.10 -8.59
C CYS A 41 -15.75 -7.96 -7.51
N LYS A 42 -16.94 -8.47 -7.82
CA LYS A 42 -17.63 -9.42 -6.95
C LYS A 42 -16.87 -10.75 -6.92
N GLY A 43 -16.83 -11.37 -5.75
CA GLY A 43 -16.16 -12.64 -5.50
C GLY A 43 -16.88 -13.88 -6.06
N ASN A 44 -17.24 -13.87 -7.35
CA ASN A 44 -17.76 -15.04 -8.06
C ASN A 44 -16.92 -15.31 -9.31
N LEU A 45 -16.95 -16.56 -9.77
CA LEU A 45 -16.17 -17.00 -10.92
C LEU A 45 -16.47 -16.16 -12.17
N ASP A 46 -17.75 -15.89 -12.45
CA ASP A 46 -18.16 -15.13 -13.64
C ASP A 46 -17.56 -13.72 -13.68
N SER A 47 -17.57 -13.00 -12.55
CA SER A 47 -17.00 -11.64 -12.53
C SER A 47 -15.49 -11.66 -12.73
N ILE A 48 -14.80 -12.67 -12.20
CA ILE A 48 -13.35 -12.77 -12.33
C ILE A 48 -12.98 -13.15 -13.77
N LEU A 49 -13.68 -14.11 -14.37
CA LEU A 49 -13.50 -14.45 -15.78
C LEU A 49 -13.84 -13.27 -16.70
N GLY A 50 -14.88 -12.50 -16.37
CA GLY A 50 -15.20 -11.25 -17.04
C GLY A 50 -14.09 -10.20 -16.94
N VAL A 51 -13.41 -10.10 -15.80
CA VAL A 51 -12.23 -9.24 -15.68
C VAL A 51 -11.08 -9.77 -16.55
N VAL A 52 -10.81 -11.08 -16.53
CA VAL A 52 -9.75 -11.69 -17.36
C VAL A 52 -9.97 -11.41 -18.85
N SER A 53 -11.20 -11.58 -19.35
CA SER A 53 -11.50 -11.33 -20.76
C SER A 53 -11.30 -9.87 -21.17
N ILE A 54 -11.57 -8.92 -20.27
CA ILE A 54 -11.29 -7.49 -20.51
C ILE A 54 -9.78 -7.23 -20.57
N LEU A 55 -9.01 -7.90 -19.74
CA LEU A 55 -7.56 -7.78 -19.72
C LEU A 55 -6.93 -8.38 -20.99
N ASP A 56 -7.47 -9.49 -21.49
CA ASP A 56 -7.07 -10.07 -22.77
C ASP A 56 -7.44 -9.16 -23.94
N LEU A 57 -8.64 -8.58 -23.95
CA LEU A 57 -9.03 -7.58 -24.95
C LEU A 57 -8.11 -6.35 -24.91
N PHE A 58 -7.74 -5.89 -23.71
CA PHE A 58 -6.79 -4.79 -23.58
C PHE A 58 -5.41 -5.17 -24.10
N TYR A 59 -4.97 -6.41 -23.90
CA TYR A 59 -3.73 -6.92 -24.48
C TYR A 59 -3.78 -6.91 -26.01
N ASP A 60 -4.88 -7.36 -26.62
CA ASP A 60 -5.03 -7.35 -28.08
C ASP A 60 -4.96 -5.93 -28.67
N ILE A 61 -5.52 -4.94 -27.97
CA ILE A 61 -5.53 -3.54 -28.41
C ILE A 61 -4.16 -2.86 -28.18
N SER A 62 -3.50 -3.14 -27.06
CA SER A 62 -2.32 -2.37 -26.62
C SER A 62 -0.99 -3.08 -26.82
N GLY A 63 -1.00 -4.40 -27.00
CA GLY A 63 0.19 -5.25 -26.95
C GLY A 63 0.79 -5.45 -25.55
N LEU A 64 0.18 -4.89 -24.49
CA LEU A 64 0.70 -4.96 -23.12
C LEU A 64 0.18 -6.20 -22.39
N LYS A 65 1.00 -7.26 -22.35
CA LYS A 65 0.62 -8.51 -21.70
C LYS A 65 0.80 -8.41 -20.18
N LEU A 66 -0.25 -8.74 -19.44
CA LEU A 66 -0.14 -8.84 -17.99
C LEU A 66 0.70 -10.06 -17.58
N ASN A 67 1.50 -9.87 -16.54
CA ASN A 67 2.30 -10.94 -15.96
C ASN A 67 1.48 -11.70 -14.90
N VAL A 68 0.90 -12.82 -15.29
CA VAL A 68 0.10 -13.70 -14.42
C VAL A 68 0.86 -14.10 -13.14
N ALA A 69 2.19 -14.22 -13.18
CA ALA A 69 2.99 -14.60 -12.01
C ALA A 69 3.05 -13.51 -10.93
N LYS A 70 2.76 -12.25 -11.30
CA LYS A 70 2.67 -11.08 -10.41
C LYS A 70 1.22 -10.76 -10.00
N ILE A 71 0.22 -11.38 -10.64
CA ILE A 71 -1.18 -11.18 -10.27
C ILE A 71 -1.49 -12.00 -9.03
N GLU A 72 -2.07 -11.34 -8.04
CA GLU A 72 -2.54 -11.96 -6.81
C GLU A 72 -4.02 -11.64 -6.60
N LEU A 73 -4.79 -12.68 -6.24
CA LEU A 73 -6.19 -12.59 -5.88
C LEU A 73 -6.32 -12.42 -4.37
N PHE A 74 -6.99 -11.36 -3.94
CA PHE A 74 -7.33 -11.13 -2.54
C PHE A 74 -8.84 -11.28 -2.34
N ALA A 75 -9.22 -12.27 -1.54
CA ALA A 75 -10.61 -12.59 -1.26
C ALA A 75 -10.93 -12.41 0.24
N SER A 76 -12.15 -11.98 0.54
CA SER A 76 -12.67 -11.90 1.91
C SER A 76 -14.15 -12.26 1.91
N GLY A 77 -14.56 -13.19 2.79
CA GLY A 77 -15.95 -13.61 2.91
C GLY A 77 -16.43 -14.50 1.74
N ILE A 78 -15.53 -15.23 1.09
CA ILE A 78 -15.83 -16.23 0.06
C ILE A 78 -15.49 -17.62 0.61
N ASP A 79 -16.30 -18.62 0.28
CA ASP A 79 -16.05 -20.01 0.65
C ASP A 79 -14.76 -20.55 0.04
N GLU A 80 -14.02 -21.37 0.79
CA GLU A 80 -12.75 -21.96 0.32
C GLU A 80 -12.93 -22.76 -0.98
N ARG A 81 -14.05 -23.48 -1.12
CA ARG A 81 -14.37 -24.23 -2.35
C ARG A 81 -14.39 -23.32 -3.59
N ARG A 82 -15.09 -22.18 -3.49
CA ARG A 82 -15.15 -21.19 -4.57
C ARG A 82 -13.79 -20.58 -4.86
N LEU A 83 -12.98 -20.35 -3.83
CA LEU A 83 -11.63 -19.81 -4.00
C LEU A 83 -10.73 -20.80 -4.76
N VAL A 84 -10.86 -22.10 -4.47
CA VAL A 84 -10.18 -23.18 -5.20
C VAL A 84 -10.66 -23.23 -6.66
N ASP A 85 -11.97 -23.13 -6.91
CA ASP A 85 -12.52 -23.13 -8.28
C ASP A 85 -11.96 -21.95 -9.10
N ILE A 86 -11.95 -20.74 -8.52
CA ILE A 86 -11.40 -19.53 -9.14
C ILE A 86 -9.90 -19.71 -9.42
N ARG A 87 -9.15 -20.25 -8.46
CA ARG A 87 -7.72 -20.52 -8.62
C ARG A 87 -7.46 -21.51 -9.75
N HIS A 88 -8.25 -22.58 -9.85
CA HIS A 88 -8.10 -23.57 -10.90
C HIS A 88 -8.44 -22.99 -12.28
N ALA A 89 -9.46 -22.14 -12.37
CA ALA A 89 -9.89 -21.52 -13.63
C ALA A 89 -8.92 -20.43 -14.13
N THR A 90 -8.34 -19.64 -13.23
CA THR A 90 -7.52 -18.46 -13.60
C THR A 90 -6.02 -18.69 -13.50
N GLY A 91 -5.59 -19.64 -12.67
CA GLY A 91 -4.18 -19.82 -12.33
C GLY A 91 -3.60 -18.73 -11.41
N PHE A 92 -4.42 -17.80 -10.91
CA PHE A 92 -3.94 -16.71 -10.06
C PHE A 92 -3.49 -17.21 -8.68
N LYS A 93 -2.43 -16.60 -8.16
CA LYS A 93 -1.98 -16.86 -6.79
C LYS A 93 -2.97 -16.22 -5.82
N VAL A 94 -3.37 -16.95 -4.79
CA VAL A 94 -4.19 -16.38 -3.71
C VAL A 94 -3.26 -15.66 -2.73
N GLY A 95 -3.39 -14.34 -2.67
CA GLY A 95 -2.66 -13.49 -1.74
C GLY A 95 -3.34 -13.45 -0.36
N LYS A 96 -2.59 -13.00 0.65
CA LYS A 96 -3.12 -12.75 2.00
C LYS A 96 -2.85 -11.30 2.39
N LEU A 97 -3.86 -10.66 2.99
CA LEU A 97 -3.69 -9.34 3.60
C LEU A 97 -3.05 -9.48 4.98
N PRO A 98 -2.22 -8.51 5.43
CA PRO A 98 -1.91 -7.24 4.74
C PRO A 98 -0.90 -7.38 3.60
N MET A 99 -1.12 -6.66 2.50
CA MET A 99 -0.20 -6.55 1.36
C MET A 99 0.44 -5.16 1.32
N ARG A 100 1.48 -4.94 0.50
CA ARG A 100 2.01 -3.60 0.23
C ARG A 100 1.39 -3.02 -1.04
N TYR A 101 0.99 -1.76 -0.97
CA TYR A 101 0.50 -0.99 -2.12
C TYR A 101 1.02 0.45 -1.99
N LEU A 102 1.63 0.99 -3.05
CA LEU A 102 2.26 2.33 -3.06
C LEU A 102 3.33 2.55 -1.98
N GLY A 103 3.95 1.48 -1.48
CA GLY A 103 4.97 1.57 -0.43
C GLY A 103 4.42 1.67 1.00
N GLY A 104 3.09 1.66 1.18
CA GLY A 104 2.41 1.50 2.46
C GLY A 104 1.74 0.12 2.61
N PRO A 105 1.40 -0.30 3.84
CA PRO A 105 0.63 -1.52 4.07
C PRO A 105 -0.86 -1.29 3.78
N LEU A 106 -1.44 -2.10 2.90
CA LEU A 106 -2.87 -2.19 2.67
C LEU A 106 -3.47 -3.19 3.67
N VAL A 107 -4.15 -2.65 4.70
CA VAL A 107 -4.67 -3.42 5.84
C VAL A 107 -6.19 -3.21 5.96
N THR A 108 -6.94 -4.25 6.30
CA THR A 108 -8.40 -4.19 6.55
C THR A 108 -8.78 -3.83 7.98
N ARG A 109 -7.80 -3.81 8.89
CA ARG A 109 -7.93 -3.46 10.31
C ARG A 109 -7.16 -2.17 10.61
N LYS A 110 -7.35 -1.62 11.81
CA LYS A 110 -6.49 -0.56 12.33
C LYS A 110 -5.02 -0.99 12.24
N LEU A 111 -4.16 -0.06 11.82
CA LEU A 111 -2.72 -0.32 11.77
C LEU A 111 -2.22 -0.67 13.17
N SER A 112 -1.43 -1.73 13.22
CA SER A 112 -0.66 -2.09 14.41
C SER A 112 0.74 -1.50 14.28
N GLU A 113 1.45 -1.45 15.40
CA GLU A 113 2.86 -1.03 15.42
C GLU A 113 3.74 -1.91 14.52
N LYS A 114 3.41 -3.21 14.38
CA LYS A 114 4.10 -4.13 13.48
C LYS A 114 3.94 -3.73 12.01
N ASP A 115 2.77 -3.26 11.61
CA ASP A 115 2.52 -2.84 10.22
C ASP A 115 3.28 -1.54 9.88
N CYS A 116 3.60 -0.72 10.90
CA CYS A 116 4.42 0.48 10.77
C CYS A 116 5.93 0.24 10.85
N GLN A 117 6.40 -0.99 11.11
CA GLN A 117 7.85 -1.26 11.18
C GLN A 117 8.62 -0.83 9.92
N PRO A 118 8.12 -1.05 8.69
CA PRO A 118 8.81 -0.59 7.49
C PRO A 118 9.06 0.94 7.46
N LEU A 119 8.17 1.73 8.07
CA LEU A 119 8.35 3.17 8.22
C LEU A 119 9.49 3.48 9.20
N LEU A 120 9.48 2.82 10.36
CA LEU A 120 10.50 2.99 11.40
C LEU A 120 11.88 2.57 10.89
N ASP A 121 11.97 1.45 10.16
CA ASP A 121 13.20 0.97 9.55
C ASP A 121 13.72 1.98 8.51
N LYS A 122 12.84 2.50 7.66
CA LYS A 122 13.22 3.49 6.63
C LYS A 122 13.77 4.78 7.26
N ILE A 123 13.18 5.22 8.36
CA ILE A 123 13.67 6.38 9.12
C ILE A 123 15.02 6.04 9.77
N SER A 124 15.11 4.90 10.44
CA SER A 124 16.33 4.44 11.13
C SER A 124 17.53 4.31 10.18
N VAL A 125 17.33 3.72 9.00
CA VAL A 125 18.37 3.60 7.96
C VAL A 125 18.89 4.98 7.55
N LYS A 126 17.99 5.94 7.28
CA LYS A 126 18.40 7.31 6.91
C LYS A 126 19.15 8.01 8.02
N LEU A 127 18.66 7.88 9.25
CA LEU A 127 19.32 8.45 10.43
C LEU A 127 20.73 7.87 10.60
N ASN A 128 20.89 6.56 10.50
CA ASN A 128 22.21 5.90 10.60
C ASN A 128 23.16 6.38 9.51
N CYS A 129 22.69 6.49 8.26
CA CYS A 129 23.51 7.03 7.16
C CYS A 129 23.96 8.48 7.40
N TRP A 130 23.17 9.29 8.11
CA TRP A 130 23.54 10.68 8.41
C TRP A 130 24.34 10.83 9.70
N SER A 131 24.22 9.90 10.65
CA SER A 131 24.99 9.91 11.90
C SER A 131 26.50 9.88 11.66
N HIS A 132 26.95 9.26 10.57
CA HIS A 132 28.35 9.24 10.15
C HIS A 132 28.84 10.56 9.52
N ARG A 133 27.95 11.53 9.30
CA ARG A 133 28.30 12.84 8.72
C ARG A 133 28.50 13.87 9.83
N ASN A 134 29.58 14.63 9.76
CA ASN A 134 29.83 15.75 10.67
C ASN A 134 29.00 16.98 10.26
N LEU A 135 27.72 16.97 10.63
CA LEU A 135 26.78 18.05 10.33
C LEU A 135 26.64 19.02 11.51
N SER A 136 26.46 20.30 11.19
CA SER A 136 26.07 21.31 12.16
C SER A 136 24.68 21.02 12.74
N TYR A 137 24.34 21.69 13.84
CA TYR A 137 22.99 21.61 14.43
C TYR A 137 21.90 22.01 13.42
N GLY A 138 22.10 23.12 12.70
CA GLY A 138 21.19 23.57 11.64
C GLY A 138 21.08 22.58 10.49
N GLY A 139 22.20 21.94 10.08
CA GLY A 139 22.18 20.90 9.06
C GLY A 139 21.37 19.67 9.46
N ARG A 140 21.48 19.24 10.73
CA ARG A 140 20.68 18.13 11.26
C ARG A 140 19.19 18.47 11.33
N LEU A 141 18.84 19.66 11.81
CA LEU A 141 17.46 20.13 11.84
C LEU A 141 16.84 20.14 10.44
N HIS A 142 17.58 20.69 9.48
CA HIS A 142 17.13 20.80 8.10
C HIS A 142 16.88 19.43 7.46
N LEU A 143 17.73 18.43 7.70
CA LEU A 143 17.51 17.06 7.21
C LEU A 143 16.25 16.41 7.81
N ILE A 144 16.00 16.61 9.11
CA ILE A 144 14.78 16.11 9.75
C ILE A 144 13.55 16.74 9.08
N GLN A 145 13.54 18.06 8.93
CA GLN A 145 12.40 18.81 8.39
C GLN A 145 12.16 18.55 6.88
N SER A 146 13.22 18.45 6.08
CA SER A 146 13.08 18.26 4.62
C SER A 146 12.80 16.81 4.24
N VAL A 147 13.45 15.85 4.90
CA VAL A 147 13.44 14.45 4.48
C VAL A 147 12.62 13.56 5.40
N LEU A 148 12.81 13.62 6.72
CA LEU A 148 12.09 12.68 7.61
C LEU A 148 10.62 13.07 7.76
N PHE A 149 10.34 14.36 7.91
CA PHE A 149 8.97 14.86 7.98
C PHE A 149 8.21 14.56 6.68
N SER A 150 8.82 14.66 5.50
CA SER A 150 8.15 14.31 4.24
C SER A 150 7.80 12.82 4.18
N ILE A 151 8.66 11.94 4.70
CA ILE A 151 8.38 10.49 4.79
C ILE A 151 7.24 10.20 5.76
N THR A 152 7.26 10.79 6.96
CA THR A 152 6.18 10.60 7.94
C THR A 152 4.86 11.18 7.44
N ASN A 153 4.89 12.37 6.83
CA ASN A 153 3.71 13.01 6.28
C ASN A 153 3.07 12.19 5.16
N TYR A 154 3.89 11.54 4.32
CA TYR A 154 3.37 10.61 3.31
C TYR A 154 2.53 9.50 3.95
N TRP A 155 3.05 8.85 5.01
CA TRP A 155 2.31 7.80 5.72
C TRP A 155 1.09 8.34 6.47
N CYS A 156 1.19 9.49 7.12
CA CYS A 156 0.06 10.11 7.84
C CYS A 156 -1.08 10.52 6.90
N ARG A 157 -0.76 10.87 5.65
CA ARG A 157 -1.77 11.25 4.65
C ARG A 157 -2.58 10.05 4.18
N GLU A 158 -1.92 8.91 3.99
CA GLU A 158 -2.58 7.70 3.48
C GLU A 158 -3.19 6.83 4.59
N LEU A 159 -2.61 6.85 5.80
CA LEU A 159 -2.92 5.92 6.87
C LEU A 159 -3.08 6.62 8.22
N ILE A 160 -4.00 6.10 9.04
CA ILE A 160 -4.14 6.53 10.44
C ILE A 160 -3.08 5.79 11.26
N ILE A 161 -1.97 6.47 11.56
CA ILE A 161 -0.84 5.92 12.31
C ILE A 161 -1.17 5.86 13.82
N PRO A 162 -0.86 4.75 14.52
CA PRO A 162 -1.00 4.68 15.97
C PRO A 162 -0.14 5.73 16.71
N LYS A 163 -0.67 6.30 17.79
CA LYS A 163 0.07 7.29 18.61
C LYS A 163 1.41 6.75 19.13
N SER A 164 1.50 5.45 19.45
CA SER A 164 2.75 4.84 19.91
C SER A 164 3.86 4.94 18.86
N VAL A 165 3.52 4.75 17.58
CA VAL A 165 4.45 4.86 16.45
C VAL A 165 4.89 6.30 16.25
N ILE A 166 3.98 7.26 16.35
CA ILE A 166 4.31 8.69 16.25
C ILE A 166 5.31 9.08 17.35
N TYR A 167 5.03 8.69 18.59
CA TYR A 167 5.95 8.93 19.71
C TYR A 167 7.32 8.27 19.47
N ARG A 168 7.35 7.07 18.91
CA ARG A 168 8.61 6.39 18.56
C ARG A 168 9.39 7.11 17.48
N ILE A 169 8.71 7.66 16.47
CA ILE A 169 9.33 8.49 15.43
C ILE A 169 9.94 9.76 16.03
N GLU A 170 9.20 10.45 16.90
CA GLU A 170 9.70 11.63 17.61
C GLU A 170 10.95 11.31 18.45
N GLN A 171 10.96 10.18 19.15
CA GLN A 171 12.13 9.71 19.88
C GLN A 171 13.34 9.51 18.96
N LEU A 172 13.15 8.92 17.77
CA LEU A 172 14.24 8.74 16.79
C LEU A 172 14.78 10.09 16.30
N TYR A 173 13.90 11.06 16.03
CA TYR A 173 14.30 12.40 15.62
C TYR A 173 15.11 13.10 16.69
N MET A 174 14.64 13.06 17.94
CA MET A 174 15.33 13.69 19.07
C MET A 174 16.69 13.05 19.34
N ARG A 175 16.80 11.72 19.29
CA ARG A 175 18.07 11.01 19.47
C ARG A 175 19.12 11.45 18.45
N TYR A 176 18.75 11.47 17.17
CA TYR A 176 19.65 11.91 16.11
C TYR A 176 20.02 13.39 16.22
N PHE A 177 19.02 14.23 16.49
CA PHE A 177 19.20 15.67 16.59
C PHE A 177 20.18 16.06 17.69
N TRP A 178 20.07 15.41 18.84
CA TRP A 178 20.91 15.70 19.98
C TRP A 178 22.17 14.82 20.08
N LYS A 179 22.37 13.84 19.19
CA LYS A 179 23.45 12.82 19.27
C LYS A 179 23.46 12.07 20.61
N TRP A 180 22.29 11.79 21.18
CA TRP A 180 22.23 10.95 22.35
C TRP A 180 22.61 9.54 21.90
N GLY A 181 23.60 8.92 22.55
CA GLY A 181 23.83 7.47 22.44
C GLY A 181 22.58 6.69 22.91
N ASP A 182 22.64 5.36 22.97
CA ASP A 182 21.53 4.45 23.36
C ASP A 182 21.04 4.63 24.83
N VAL A 183 20.67 5.84 25.21
CA VAL A 183 20.11 6.20 26.49
C VAL A 183 18.65 6.58 26.25
N ALA A 184 17.74 5.90 26.93
CA ALA A 184 16.31 6.12 26.81
C ALA A 184 15.94 7.55 27.27
N VAL A 185 15.64 8.42 26.31
CA VAL A 185 15.18 9.80 26.57
C VAL A 185 13.78 9.75 27.19
N HIS A 186 13.72 9.82 28.52
CA HIS A 186 12.51 10.15 29.26
C HIS A 186 12.45 11.68 29.39
N GLY A 187 11.45 12.28 28.75
CA GLY A 187 11.02 13.69 28.84
C GLY A 187 12.03 14.71 29.37
N ALA A 188 12.63 15.49 28.48
CA ALA A 188 13.25 16.74 28.87
C ALA A 188 12.14 17.75 29.23
N ARG A 189 11.96 18.02 30.53
CA ARG A 189 11.24 19.20 31.01
C ARG A 189 12.06 20.43 30.63
N VAL A 190 11.42 21.35 29.90
CA VAL A 190 11.95 22.67 29.57
C VAL A 190 11.93 23.52 30.86
N MET A 191 13.04 24.18 31.19
CA MET A 191 13.07 25.37 32.06
C MET A 191 12.73 26.59 31.22
#